data_AF-A0A1M3PPP1-F1
#
_entry.id   AF-A0A1M3PPP1-F1
#
_cell.length_a   1.000
_cell.length_b   1.000
_cell.length_c   1.000
_cell.angle_alpha   90.00
_cell.angle_beta   90.00
_cell.angle_gamma   90.00
#
_symmetry.space_group_name_H-M   'P 1'
#
loop_
_entity.id
_entity.type
_entity.pdbx_description
1 polymer ?
#
loop_
_entity_poly.entity_id
_entity_poly.type
_entity_poly.pdbx_seq_one_letter_code
_entity_poly.pdbx_strand_id
1 'polypeptide(L)'
;MIATALLGASLPIDAGQLQRQLDFMVASCRAERVVHLIAHGTREVEMRMVRPEALPTVSENAALQCALGKVRERSDLQLGFTGNETRKK
;
A
#
# COMPACT_ATOMS: atom_id res chain seq x y z
N MET A 1 -37.07 -23.09 -18.01
CA MET A 1 -35.79 -22.99 -17.26
C MET A 1 -35.49 -21.53 -17.07
N ILE A 2 -35.59 -21.01 -15.85
CA ILE A 2 -35.27 -19.60 -15.54
C ILE A 2 -33.78 -19.55 -15.22
N ALA A 3 -33.00 -18.90 -16.09
CA ALA A 3 -31.58 -18.70 -15.87
C ALA A 3 -31.41 -17.63 -14.79
N THR A 4 -31.09 -18.07 -13.58
CA THR A 4 -30.66 -17.19 -12.49
C THR A 4 -29.28 -16.64 -12.85
N ALA A 5 -29.23 -15.44 -13.41
CA ALA A 5 -28.00 -14.68 -13.52
C ALA A 5 -27.61 -14.23 -12.09
N LEU A 6 -26.80 -15.05 -11.42
CA LEU A 6 -26.02 -14.61 -10.27
C LEU A 6 -25.04 -13.56 -10.77
N LEU A 7 -25.48 -12.30 -10.78
CA LEU A 7 -24.63 -11.14 -10.85
C LEU A 7 -23.78 -11.13 -9.58
N GLY A 8 -22.67 -11.86 -9.63
CA GLY A 8 -21.55 -11.68 -8.73
C GLY A 8 -20.99 -10.28 -9.00
N ALA A 9 -21.58 -9.28 -8.34
CA ALA A 9 -21.02 -7.94 -8.26
C ALA A 9 -19.66 -8.08 -7.58
N SER A 10 -18.63 -8.26 -8.42
CA SER A 10 -17.24 -8.09 -8.04
C SER A 10 -17.12 -6.60 -7.76
N LEU A 11 -17.47 -6.18 -6.55
CA LEU A 11 -17.31 -4.80 -6.14
C LEU A 11 -15.87 -4.42 -6.47
N PRO A 12 -15.63 -3.38 -7.28
CA PRO A 12 -14.27 -2.95 -7.55
C PRO A 12 -13.62 -2.75 -6.18
N ILE A 13 -12.46 -3.37 -5.94
CA ILE A 13 -11.67 -3.12 -4.73
C ILE A 13 -11.36 -1.64 -4.77
N ASP A 14 -12.20 -0.85 -4.10
CA ASP A 14 -12.14 0.60 -4.15
C ASP A 14 -10.80 1.02 -3.54
N ALA A 15 -10.16 2.04 -4.10
CA ALA A 15 -8.86 2.50 -3.63
C ALA A 15 -8.89 2.79 -2.11
N GLY A 16 -10.06 3.18 -1.56
CA GLY A 16 -10.26 3.35 -0.11
C GLY A 16 -10.30 2.06 0.72
N GLN A 17 -10.68 0.90 0.16
CA GLN A 17 -10.51 -0.39 0.84
C GLN A 17 -9.03 -0.81 0.84
N LEU A 18 -8.35 -0.66 -0.30
CA LEU A 18 -6.92 -0.95 -0.37
C LEU A 18 -6.13 -0.04 0.60
N GLN A 19 -6.43 1.26 0.64
CA GLN A 19 -5.78 2.20 1.55
C GLN A 19 -5.91 1.76 3.02
N ARG A 20 -7.11 1.37 3.47
CA ARG A 20 -7.32 0.88 4.85
C ARG A 20 -6.53 -0.39 5.14
N GLN A 21 -6.41 -1.30 4.18
CA GLN A 21 -5.58 -2.49 4.34
C GLN A 21 -4.09 -2.12 4.46
N LEU A 22 -3.62 -1.18 3.64
CA LEU A 22 -2.26 -0.66 3.69
C LEU A 22 -1.97 0.01 5.04
N ASP A 23 -2.88 0.86 5.52
CA ASP A 23 -2.76 1.53 6.83
C ASP A 23 -2.70 0.52 7.97
N PHE A 24 -3.55 -0.51 7.94
CA PHE A 24 -3.52 -1.60 8.92
C PHE A 24 -2.20 -2.38 8.88
N MET A 25 -1.65 -2.64 7.69
CA MET A 25 -0.35 -3.30 7.55
C MET A 25 0.76 -2.45 8.18
N VAL A 26 0.80 -1.16 7.90
CA VAL A 26 1.78 -0.21 8.48
C VAL A 26 1.66 -0.17 10.01
N ALA A 27 0.44 -0.05 10.55
CA ALA A 27 0.19 -0.03 11.99
C ALA A 27 0.62 -1.34 12.67
N SER A 28 0.32 -2.49 12.06
CA SER A 28 0.70 -3.80 12.61
C SER A 28 2.22 -4.01 12.71
N CYS A 29 3.00 -3.32 11.88
CA CYS A 29 4.46 -3.30 11.92
C CYS A 29 5.03 -2.12 12.73
N ARG A 30 4.17 -1.28 13.33
CA ARG A 30 4.54 -0.01 14.00
C ARG A 30 5.36 0.92 13.11
N ALA A 31 5.11 0.88 11.80
CA ALA A 31 5.88 1.61 10.80
C ALA A 31 5.27 2.99 10.46
N GLU A 32 4.21 3.41 11.15
CA GLU A 32 3.44 4.64 10.90
C GLU A 32 4.29 5.92 10.96
N ARG A 33 5.38 5.88 11.75
CA ARG A 33 6.33 6.99 11.89
C ARG A 33 7.52 6.92 10.92
N VAL A 34 7.56 5.88 10.10
CA VAL A 34 8.67 5.56 9.20
C VAL A 34 8.23 5.68 7.75
N VAL A 35 7.09 5.09 7.40
CA VAL A 35 6.61 4.98 6.03
C VAL A 35 5.08 5.11 5.95
N HIS A 36 4.60 5.75 4.90
CA HIS A 36 3.22 5.69 4.45
C HIS A 36 3.14 4.86 3.17
N LEU A 37 2.12 4.03 3.07
CA LEU A 37 1.77 3.28 1.86
C LEU A 37 0.50 3.90 1.29
N ILE A 38 0.54 4.38 0.05
CA ILE A 38 -0.56 5.10 -0.60
C ILE A 38 -1.09 4.27 -1.76
N ALA A 39 -2.38 3.99 -1.75
CA ALA A 39 -3.07 3.37 -2.88
C ALA A 39 -3.33 4.40 -3.98
N HIS A 40 -2.82 4.15 -5.19
CA HIS A 40 -3.15 4.94 -6.40
C HIS A 40 -4.26 4.33 -7.25
N GLY A 41 -4.68 3.12 -6.91
CA GLY A 41 -5.75 2.41 -7.59
C GLY A 41 -6.15 1.16 -6.81
N THR A 42 -6.54 0.11 -7.52
CA THR A 42 -6.97 -1.16 -6.91
C THR A 42 -5.82 -2.11 -6.59
N ARG A 43 -4.63 -1.84 -7.15
CA ARG A 43 -3.42 -2.68 -7.04
C ARG A 43 -2.12 -1.90 -6.95
N GLU A 44 -2.13 -0.60 -7.24
CA GLU A 44 -0.93 0.22 -7.27
C GLU A 44 -0.70 0.86 -5.90
N VAL A 45 0.52 0.69 -5.39
CA VAL A 45 0.92 1.18 -4.07
C VAL A 45 2.20 1.99 -4.20
N GLU A 46 2.18 3.24 -3.75
CA GLU A 46 3.36 4.06 -3.56
C GLU A 46 3.83 3.98 -2.10
N MET A 47 5.15 3.92 -1.93
CA MET A 47 5.78 3.99 -0.62
C MET A 47 6.44 5.36 -0.42
N ARG A 48 6.06 6.06 0.64
CA ARG A 48 6.63 7.37 1.00
C ARG A 48 7.24 7.33 2.39
N MET A 49 8.51 7.72 2.50
CA MET A 49 9.16 7.89 3.79
C MET A 49 8.55 9.10 4.52
N VAL A 50 8.26 8.94 5.81
CA VAL A 50 7.77 10.04 6.67
C VAL A 50 8.86 11.10 6.85
N ARG A 51 10.12 10.65 6.96
CA ARG A 51 11.31 11.51 7.11
C ARG A 51 12.32 11.14 6.03
N PRO A 52 12.18 11.66 4.79
CA PRO A 52 13.05 11.28 3.68
C PRO A 52 14.51 11.72 3.86
N GLU A 53 14.76 12.77 4.65
CA GLU A 53 16.12 13.30 4.88
C GLU A 53 16.83 12.66 6.07
N ALA A 54 16.15 11.79 6.83
CA ALA A 54 16.72 11.11 7.98
C ALA A 54 16.90 9.62 7.69
N LEU A 55 18.08 9.10 8.00
CA LEU A 55 18.29 7.66 7.99
C LEU A 55 17.44 7.02 9.11
N PRO A 56 16.68 5.95 8.82
CA PRO A 56 15.91 5.26 9.84
C PRO A 56 16.85 4.62 10.87
N THR A 57 16.47 4.69 12.14
CA THR A 57 17.13 3.92 13.20
C THR A 57 17.01 2.41 12.95
N VAL A 58 17.78 1.59 13.65
CA VAL A 58 17.71 0.12 13.53
C VAL A 58 16.28 -0.39 13.76
N SER A 59 15.61 0.12 14.80
CA SER A 59 14.22 -0.24 15.11
C SER A 59 13.23 0.19 14.03
N GLU A 60 13.44 1.36 13.42
CA GLU A 60 12.61 1.86 12.33
C GLU A 60 12.84 1.09 11.03
N ASN A 61 14.08 0.67 10.78
CA ASN A 61 14.40 -0.18 9.65
C ASN A 61 13.74 -1.56 9.81
N ALA A 62 13.72 -2.14 11.01
CA ALA A 62 12.98 -3.38 11.27
C ALA A 62 11.48 -3.23 11.01
N ALA A 63 10.88 -2.10 11.44
CA ALA A 63 9.48 -1.79 11.16
C ALA A 63 9.21 -1.63 9.64
N LEU A 64 10.11 -0.95 8.92
CA LEU A 64 10.04 -0.81 7.47
C LEU A 64 10.13 -2.17 6.76
N GLN A 65 11.09 -3.01 7.13
CA GLN A 65 11.25 -4.36 6.54
C GLN A 65 10.01 -5.24 6.79
N CYS A 66 9.39 -5.14 7.99
CA CYS A 66 8.12 -5.81 8.27
C CYS A 66 7.01 -5.35 7.32
N ALA A 67 6.83 -4.03 7.16
CA ALA A 67 5.79 -3.49 6.29
C ALA A 67 6.01 -3.90 4.82
N LEU A 68 7.26 -3.84 4.35
CA LEU A 68 7.63 -4.30 3.00
C LEU A 68 7.42 -5.79 2.80
N GLY A 69 7.72 -6.61 3.81
CA GLY A 69 7.44 -8.05 3.78
C GLY A 69 5.96 -8.33 3.53
N LYS A 70 5.07 -7.69 4.29
CA LYS A 70 3.61 -7.85 4.15
C LYS A 70 3.08 -7.39 2.79
N VAL A 71 3.63 -6.31 2.23
CA VAL A 71 3.24 -5.87 0.87
C VAL A 71 3.79 -6.83 -0.20
N ARG A 72 4.96 -7.42 0.00
CA ARG A 72 5.53 -8.40 -0.95
C ARG A 72 4.81 -9.75 -0.92
N GLU A 73 4.27 -10.15 0.22
CA GLU A 73 3.41 -11.34 0.35
C GLU A 73 2.11 -11.20 -0.45
N ARG A 74 1.69 -9.96 -0.75
CA ARG A 74 0.54 -9.61 -1.58
C ARG A 74 0.95 -9.52 -3.05
N SER A 75 0.99 -10.66 -3.75
CA SER A 75 1.35 -10.72 -5.18
C SER A 75 0.38 -9.95 -6.10
N ASP A 76 -0.80 -9.57 -5.60
CA ASP A 76 -1.77 -8.72 -6.28
C ASP A 76 -1.38 -7.24 -6.32
N LEU A 77 -0.45 -6.82 -5.46
CA LEU A 77 -0.02 -5.43 -5.32
C LEU A 77 1.25 -5.14 -6.12
N GLN A 78 1.22 -4.04 -6.87
CA GLN A 78 2.37 -3.50 -7.57
C GLN A 78 2.94 -2.35 -6.72
N LEU A 79 4.08 -2.61 -6.08
CA LEU A 79 4.89 -1.57 -5.44
C LEU A 79 5.51 -0.71 -6.54
N GLY A 80 4.87 0.41 -6.83
CA GLY A 80 5.41 1.45 -7.68
C GLY A 80 6.29 2.38 -6.86
N PHE A 81 7.51 2.62 -7.35
CA PHE A 81 8.18 3.85 -6.99
C PHE A 81 7.61 4.91 -7.92
N THR A 82 6.73 5.78 -7.41
CA THR A 82 6.36 7.01 -8.14
C THR A 82 7.61 7.89 -8.15
N GLY A 83 8.54 7.60 -9.05
CA GLY A 83 9.73 8.37 -9.28
C GLY A 83 9.33 9.71 -9.89
N ASN A 84 8.93 10.65 -9.04
CA ASN A 84 8.99 12.10 -9.27
C ASN A 84 8.57 12.64 -10.66
N GLU A 85 7.64 12.01 -11.36
CA GLU A 85 7.05 12.53 -12.59
C GLU A 85 5.88 13.46 -12.23
N THR A 86 6.16 14.56 -11.53
CA THR A 86 5.38 15.83 -11.59
C THR A 86 6.10 16.95 -10.83
N ARG A 87 7.31 17.28 -11.28
CA ARG A 87 7.81 18.65 -11.20
C ARG A 87 8.05 19.21 -12.60
N LYS A 88 6.98 19.33 -13.38
CA LYS A 88 6.90 20.19 -14.56
C LYS A 88 5.47 20.71 -14.77
N LYS A 89 5.08 21.74 -14.02
CA LYS A 89 4.77 23.08 -14.56
C LYS A 89 4.46 24.05 -13.44
#